data_AF-A0ABD0RLG4-F1
#
_entry.id   AF-A0ABD0RLG4-F1
#
_cell.length_a   1.000
_cell.length_b   1.000
_cell.length_c   1.000
_cell.angle_alpha   90.00
_cell.angle_beta   90.00
_cell.angle_gamma   90.00
#
_symmetry.space_group_name_H-M   'P 1'
#
loop_
_entity.id
_entity.type
_entity.pdbx_description
1 polymer ?
#
loop_
_entity_poly.entity_id
_entity_poly.type
_entity_poly.pdbx_seq_one_letter_code
_entity_poly.pdbx_strand_id
1 'polypeptide(L)'
;SSDECVKKEEKIHGRLISVVELPALMMRQTLNCVSLCGPGVHVFIIIIPVAPLTDEDKAEIEKIQKTFYSKQHFMLLFTLDRSVEGFVLDFVKSSTESQ
;
A
#
# COMPACT_ATOMS: atom_id res chain seq x y z
N SER A 1 -7.79 18.78 -3.65
CA SER A 1 -7.30 17.57 -2.96
C SER A 1 -7.44 17.85 -1.48
N SER A 2 -8.23 17.08 -0.73
CA SER A 2 -8.30 17.25 0.72
C SER A 2 -7.03 16.62 1.31
N ASP A 3 -6.33 17.37 2.14
CA ASP A 3 -5.12 16.94 2.87
C ASP A 3 -5.45 16.08 4.10
N GLU A 4 -6.72 15.68 4.26
CA GLU A 4 -7.23 14.98 5.42
C GLU A 4 -7.24 13.46 5.22
N CYS A 5 -6.73 12.74 6.21
CA CYS A 5 -6.75 11.29 6.24
C CYS A 5 -8.18 10.79 6.46
N VAL A 6 -8.63 9.81 5.67
CA VAL A 6 -9.94 9.20 5.85
C VAL A 6 -9.78 7.85 6.55
N LYS A 7 -10.34 7.74 7.75
CA LYS A 7 -10.43 6.48 8.50
C LYS A 7 -11.80 5.84 8.28
N LYS A 8 -11.81 4.56 7.90
CA LYS A 8 -13.00 3.72 7.78
C LYS A 8 -12.86 2.51 8.68
N GLU A 9 -13.94 2.12 9.36
CA GLU A 9 -13.93 1.00 10.28
C GLU A 9 -15.11 0.07 10.00
N GLU A 10 -14.86 -1.24 10.02
CA GLU A 10 -15.90 -2.25 9.78
C GLU A 10 -15.63 -3.52 10.60
N LYS A 11 -16.71 -4.17 11.06
CA LYS A 11 -16.61 -5.42 11.82
C LYS A 11 -16.76 -6.63 10.89
N ILE A 12 -15.68 -7.37 10.67
CA ILE A 12 -15.63 -8.54 9.78
C ILE A 12 -15.32 -9.77 10.63
N HIS A 13 -16.19 -10.79 10.58
CA HIS A 13 -16.03 -12.03 11.36
C HIS A 13 -15.72 -11.80 12.87
N GLY A 14 -16.36 -10.79 13.47
CA GLY A 14 -16.15 -10.45 14.88
C GLY A 14 -14.93 -9.59 15.18
N ARG A 15 -14.05 -9.30 14.21
CA ARG A 15 -12.88 -8.44 14.36
C ARG A 15 -13.15 -7.04 13.79
N LEU A 16 -12.77 -5.99 14.51
CA LEU A 16 -12.84 -4.62 14.02
C LEU A 16 -11.64 -4.35 13.12
N ILE A 17 -11.90 -4.06 11.85
CA ILE A 17 -10.89 -3.69 10.86
C ILE A 17 -10.97 -2.18 10.65
N SER A 18 -9.84 -1.49 10.76
CA SER A 18 -9.71 -0.07 10.46
C SER A 18 -8.78 0.12 9.26
N VAL A 19 -9.23 0.89 8.27
CA VAL A 19 -8.45 1.29 7.11
C VAL A 19 -8.30 2.81 7.14
N VAL A 20 -7.05 3.29 7.04
CA VAL A 20 -6.76 4.71 6.92
C VAL A 20 -6.16 4.95 5.54
N GLU A 21 -6.82 5.78 4.74
CA GLU A 21 -6.29 6.23 3.46
C GLU A 21 -5.25 7.32 3.69
N LEU A 22 -4.05 7.11 3.19
CA LEU A 22 -2.95 8.06 3.29
C LEU A 22 -2.97 8.98 2.06
N PRO A 23 -2.95 10.31 2.24
CA PRO A 23 -2.71 11.21 1.12
C PRO A 23 -1.31 10.95 0.55
N ALA A 24 -1.13 11.26 -0.75
CA ALA A 24 0.14 11.10 -1.45
C ALA A 24 1.32 11.64 -0.62
N LEU A 25 2.44 10.91 -0.59
CA LEU A 25 3.56 10.92 0.38
C LEU A 25 4.18 12.28 0.75
N MET A 26 3.39 13.11 1.42
CA MET A 26 3.83 14.25 2.20
C MET A 26 4.00 13.80 3.65
N MET A 27 5.25 13.55 4.05
CA MET A 27 5.61 12.93 5.35
C MET A 27 4.87 13.55 6.55
N ARG A 28 4.64 14.86 6.56
CA ARG A 28 3.94 15.55 7.67
C ARG A 28 2.50 15.10 7.82
N GLN A 29 1.75 14.98 6.73
CA GLN A 29 0.37 14.49 6.77
C GLN A 29 0.33 12.99 7.06
N THR A 30 1.26 12.23 6.48
CA THR A 30 1.37 10.79 6.72
C THR A 30 1.54 10.43 8.20
N LEU A 31 2.42 11.14 8.93
CA LEU A 31 2.63 10.91 10.36
C LEU A 31 1.36 11.21 11.18
N ASN A 32 0.63 12.26 10.83
CA ASN A 32 -0.66 12.56 11.46
C ASN A 32 -1.68 11.45 11.20
N CYS A 33 -1.75 10.88 9.98
CA CYS A 33 -2.66 9.78 9.68
C CYS A 33 -2.34 8.52 10.51
N VAL A 34 -1.06 8.20 10.68
CA VAL A 34 -0.63 7.05 11.48
C VAL A 34 -1.00 7.19 12.94
N SER A 35 -1.04 8.43 13.47
CA SER A 35 -1.49 8.68 14.85
C SER A 35 -2.94 8.26 15.12
N LEU A 36 -3.77 8.13 14.07
CA LEU A 36 -5.16 7.65 14.15
C LEU A 36 -5.25 6.12 14.33
N CYS A 37 -4.14 5.41 14.16
CA CYS A 37 -4.03 3.95 14.28
C CYS A 37 -3.51 3.56 15.67
N GLY A 38 -4.38 3.39 16.66
CA GLY A 38 -4.00 2.75 17.93
C GLY A 38 -3.96 1.22 17.79
N PRO A 39 -3.17 0.46 18.57
CA PRO A 39 -1.86 0.72 19.20
C PRO A 39 -0.68 0.72 18.19
N GLY A 40 -0.97 0.73 16.88
CA GLY A 40 0.01 0.77 15.80
C GLY A 40 -0.62 0.33 14.48
N VAL A 41 0.15 0.44 13.40
CA VAL A 41 -0.25 -0.08 12.09
C VAL A 41 0.12 -1.57 12.02
N HIS A 42 -0.87 -2.40 11.72
CA HIS A 42 -0.67 -3.85 11.57
C HIS A 42 -0.05 -4.19 10.21
N VAL A 43 -0.50 -3.51 9.16
CA VAL A 43 -0.02 -3.68 7.79
C VAL A 43 -0.22 -2.39 6.99
N PHE A 44 0.75 -2.08 6.13
CA PHE A 44 0.69 -1.09 5.07
C PHE A 44 0.41 -1.80 3.75
N ILE A 45 -0.64 -1.39 3.05
CA ILE A 45 -1.01 -1.96 1.76
C ILE A 45 -0.60 -0.96 0.67
N ILE A 46 0.29 -1.37 -0.23
CA ILE A 46 0.67 -0.59 -1.41
C ILE A 46 -0.10 -1.15 -2.60
N ILE A 47 -0.95 -0.32 -3.21
CA ILE A 47 -1.76 -0.70 -4.35
C ILE A 47 -0.98 -0.38 -5.62
N ILE A 48 -0.69 -1.39 -6.43
CA ILE A 48 0.09 -1.26 -7.66
C ILE A 48 -0.76 -1.75 -8.83
N PRO A 49 -0.98 -0.95 -9.90
CA PRO A 49 -1.61 -1.46 -11.10
C PRO A 49 -0.71 -2.52 -11.76
N VAL A 50 -1.30 -3.56 -12.37
CA VAL A 50 -0.57 -4.56 -13.18
C VAL A 50 -0.18 -3.91 -14.51
N ALA A 51 0.82 -3.04 -14.44
CA ALA A 51 1.47 -2.34 -15.53
C ALA A 51 2.96 -2.18 -15.18
N PRO A 52 3.84 -1.99 -16.18
CA PRO A 52 5.24 -1.69 -15.91
C PRO A 52 5.37 -0.45 -15.00
N LEU A 53 6.09 -0.61 -13.89
CA LEU A 53 6.39 0.51 -12.99
C LEU A 53 7.38 1.47 -13.66
N THR A 54 7.06 2.75 -13.62
CA THR A 54 7.99 3.82 -14.00
C THR A 54 9.09 3.98 -12.96
N ASP A 55 10.16 4.68 -13.29
CA ASP A 55 11.22 4.96 -12.32
C ASP A 55 10.74 5.90 -11.21
N GLU A 56 9.77 6.76 -11.50
CA GLU A 56 9.04 7.56 -10.53
C GLU A 56 8.28 6.66 -9.52
N ASP A 57 7.54 5.66 -10.00
CA ASP A 57 6.80 4.73 -9.12
C ASP A 57 7.76 3.98 -8.18
N LYS A 58 8.89 3.49 -8.72
CA LYS A 58 9.91 2.80 -7.93
C LYS A 58 10.51 3.73 -6.87
N ALA A 59 10.81 4.97 -7.23
CA ALA A 59 11.34 5.97 -6.31
C ALA A 59 10.34 6.30 -5.18
N GLU A 60 9.04 6.37 -5.48
CA GLU A 60 8.00 6.55 -4.47
C GLU A 60 7.89 5.35 -3.53
N ILE A 61 7.88 4.12 -4.06
CA ILE A 61 7.84 2.89 -3.26
C ILE A 61 9.06 2.83 -2.31
N GLU A 62 10.25 3.16 -2.80
CA GLU A 62 11.44 3.25 -1.94
C GLU A 62 11.29 4.29 -0.84
N LYS A 63 10.71 5.46 -1.16
CA LYS A 63 10.48 6.53 -0.19
C LYS A 63 9.50 6.09 0.89
N ILE A 64 8.43 5.36 0.54
CA ILE A 64 7.50 4.74 1.49
C ILE A 64 8.25 3.81 2.44
N GLN A 65 9.01 2.86 1.88
CA GLN A 65 9.75 1.86 2.66
C GLN A 65 10.77 2.50 3.61
N LYS A 66 11.47 3.56 3.16
CA LYS A 66 12.40 4.34 3.99
C LYS A 66 11.68 5.12 5.09
N THR A 67 10.48 5.62 4.84
CA THR A 67 9.72 6.46 5.80
C THR A 67 9.15 5.65 6.97
N PHE A 68 8.65 4.44 6.71
CA PHE A 68 8.01 3.62 7.76
C PHE A 68 8.95 2.62 8.43
N TYR A 69 10.25 2.62 8.04
CA TYR A 69 11.37 1.90 8.68
C TYR A 69 11.16 0.40 8.98
N SER A 70 10.10 -0.24 8.45
CA SER A 70 9.79 -1.65 8.70
C SER A 70 9.40 -2.34 7.41
N LYS A 71 10.26 -3.24 6.92
CA LYS A 71 9.93 -4.12 5.78
C LYS A 71 8.93 -5.21 6.14
N GLN A 72 8.69 -5.46 7.44
CA GLN A 72 7.88 -6.59 7.93
C GLN A 72 6.38 -6.34 7.89
N HIS A 73 5.94 -5.10 7.69
CA HIS A 73 4.52 -4.75 7.71
C HIS A 73 3.99 -4.28 6.35
N PHE A 74 4.65 -4.60 5.23
CA PHE A 74 4.16 -4.23 3.90
C PHE A 74 3.50 -5.40 3.17
N MET A 75 2.36 -5.13 2.53
CA MET A 75 1.70 -6.02 1.59
C MET A 75 1.53 -5.27 0.26
N LEU A 76 1.95 -5.89 -0.84
CA LEU A 76 1.69 -5.36 -2.18
C LEU A 76 0.36 -5.95 -2.69
N LEU A 77 -0.57 -5.08 -3.07
CA LEU A 77 -1.82 -5.45 -3.71
C LEU A 77 -1.76 -5.05 -5.18
N PHE A 78 -1.64 -6.05 -6.05
CA PHE A 78 -1.69 -5.82 -7.49
C PHE A 78 -3.15 -5.70 -7.94
N THR A 79 -3.48 -4.61 -8.62
CA THR A 79 -4.81 -4.35 -9.17
C THR A 79 -4.75 -4.39 -10.69
N LEU A 80 -5.68 -5.11 -11.31
CA LEU A 80 -5.84 -5.16 -12.76
C LEU A 80 -7.25 -4.66 -13.07
N ASP A 81 -7.37 -3.71 -13.99
CA ASP A 81 -8.66 -3.16 -14.41
C ASP A 81 -9.50 -4.19 -15.20
N ARG A 82 -8.90 -5.33 -15.59
CA ARG A 82 -9.55 -6.43 -16.32
C ARG A 82 -9.51 -7.73 -15.51
N SER A 83 -10.64 -8.42 -15.46
CA SER A 83 -10.73 -9.78 -14.91
C SER A 83 -9.95 -10.74 -15.81
N VAL A 84 -8.77 -11.17 -15.38
CA VAL A 84 -8.05 -12.32 -15.96
C VAL A 84 -7.17 -12.97 -14.90
N GLU A 85 -7.62 -14.11 -14.37
CA GLU A 85 -6.93 -14.96 -13.38
C GLU A 85 -5.53 -15.43 -13.82
N GLY A 86 -5.14 -15.26 -15.10
CA GLY A 86 -3.84 -15.68 -15.64
C GLY A 86 -2.69 -14.67 -15.48
N PHE A 87 -2.96 -13.36 -15.56
CA PHE A 87 -1.89 -12.37 -15.71
C PHE A 87 -1.10 -12.10 -14.42
N VAL A 88 -1.74 -12.21 -13.25
CA VAL A 88 -1.07 -11.90 -11.97
C VAL A 88 0.07 -12.87 -11.70
N LEU A 89 -0.11 -14.16 -12.03
CA LEU A 89 0.93 -15.18 -11.83
C LEU A 89 2.09 -15.00 -12.83
N ASP A 90 1.79 -14.65 -14.07
CA ASP A 90 2.80 -14.42 -15.11
C ASP A 90 3.60 -13.12 -14.85
N PHE A 91 2.95 -12.07 -14.34
CA PHE A 91 3.62 -10.84 -13.92
C PHE A 91 4.64 -11.10 -12.79
N VAL A 92 4.24 -11.84 -11.75
CA VAL A 92 5.13 -12.19 -10.63
C VAL A 92 6.29 -13.05 -11.12
N LYS A 93 6.04 -14.04 -12.00
CA LYS A 93 7.09 -14.90 -12.57
C LYS A 93 8.09 -14.12 -13.43
N SER A 94 7.62 -13.21 -14.27
CA SER A 94 8.49 -12.39 -15.13
C SER A 94 9.42 -11.47 -14.33
N SER A 95 9.00 -11.05 -13.12
CA SER A 95 9.77 -10.17 -12.24
C SER A 95 10.80 -10.91 -11.39
N THR A 96 10.73 -12.25 -11.30
CA THR A 96 11.70 -13.09 -10.57
C THR A 96 12.90 -13.53 -11.41
N GLU A 97 12.97 -13.19 -12.70
CA GLU A 97 14.07 -13.54 -13.61
C GLU A 97 15.13 -12.46 -13.81
N SER A 98 15.07 -11.35 -13.09
CA SER A 98 16.16 -10.35 -13.06
C SER A 98 16.85 -10.39 -11.70
N GLN A 99 17.81 -11.31 -11.59
CA GLN A 99 18.80 -11.37 -10.51
C GLN A 99 20.08 -10.64 -10.92
#